data_AF-A0A954H0G1-F1
#
_entry.id   AF-A0A954H0G1-F1
#
_cell.length_a   1.000
_cell.length_b   1.000
_cell.length_c   1.000
_cell.angle_alpha   90.00
_cell.angle_beta   90.00
_cell.angle_gamma   90.00
#
_symmetry.space_group_name_H-M   'P 1'
#
loop_
_entity.id
_entity.type
_entity.pdbx_description
1 polymer ?
#
loop_
_entity_poly.entity_id
_entity_poly.type
_entity_poly.pdbx_seq_one_letter_code
_entity_poly.pdbx_strand_id
1 'polypeptide(L)'
;MLTRRIRPIFLIGIFAALTVALAQSNRGRPAMRRHTATTSQPLRLVPATEEPEVDSRHDRRTENGTLVLEANGIPEHKVGQFPNRGNPHTIEEQRYFFKIPADPKVADQVTPLHFSASVQGPPNRPFGVAMNGVLLDPGTAEFWRGDRELDWNYEALGGAVGLGLDENHAHVQPDGSYHYHGLPTLYLKQLGADGTRHSPQIGWAADGFPVYASYGYGDANDPTSPIIELTSSYRLKSGKRPDGDLGPGGNYDGAFVRDYEYVNGLGSLDECNGRYCATPEFPDGTYAYFLTKSWPVVPRYFRGQPVDLRSPGRRPRR
;
A
#
# COMPACT_ATOMS: atom_id res chain seq x y z
N MET A 1 59.91 -72.86 23.77
CA MET A 1 60.52 -71.55 23.47
C MET A 1 59.91 -71.01 22.17
N LEU A 2 59.79 -69.69 22.09
CA LEU A 2 59.29 -68.86 20.97
C LEU A 2 57.77 -68.55 20.89
N THR A 3 57.49 -67.38 21.45
CA THR A 3 56.48 -66.34 21.17
C THR A 3 55.88 -66.23 19.75
N ARG A 4 54.59 -65.84 19.66
CA ARG A 4 54.07 -64.56 19.06
C ARG A 4 52.53 -64.62 19.00
N ARG A 5 51.82 -63.78 19.77
CA ARG A 5 51.31 -62.40 19.49
C ARG A 5 49.96 -62.35 18.74
N ILE A 6 49.04 -61.64 19.39
CA ILE A 6 47.64 -61.31 19.11
C ILE A 6 47.43 -60.57 17.77
N ARG A 7 46.26 -60.79 17.14
CA ARG A 7 45.61 -59.82 16.23
C ARG A 7 44.12 -59.66 16.60
N PRO A 8 43.57 -58.43 16.57
CA PRO A 8 42.20 -58.13 17.02
C PRO A 8 41.16 -58.35 15.90
N ILE A 9 39.93 -58.65 16.31
CA ILE A 9 38.72 -58.71 15.48
C ILE A 9 38.22 -57.27 15.28
N PHE A 10 38.11 -56.82 14.03
CA PHE A 10 37.39 -55.59 13.68
C PHE A 10 36.08 -55.97 12.98
N LEU A 11 34.97 -55.57 13.61
CA LEU A 11 33.61 -55.67 13.08
C LEU A 11 33.41 -54.60 11.99
N ILE A 12 32.89 -55.01 10.84
CA ILE A 12 32.54 -54.12 9.73
C ILE A 12 31.22 -53.42 10.09
N GLY A 13 31.29 -52.10 10.36
CA GLY A 13 30.13 -51.22 10.45
C GLY A 13 29.98 -50.43 9.15
N ILE A 14 28.87 -50.65 8.44
CA ILE A 14 28.50 -49.92 7.22
C ILE A 14 27.99 -48.53 7.62
N PHE A 15 28.75 -47.47 7.28
CA PHE A 15 28.27 -46.09 7.31
C PHE A 15 27.79 -45.71 5.90
N ALA A 16 26.47 -45.74 5.69
CA ALA A 16 25.85 -45.12 4.52
C ALA A 16 25.63 -43.63 4.83
N ALA A 17 26.56 -42.77 4.41
CA ALA A 17 26.35 -41.33 4.41
C ALA A 17 25.45 -40.96 3.23
N LEU A 18 24.15 -40.86 3.47
CA LEU A 18 23.18 -40.35 2.50
C LEU A 18 23.19 -38.81 2.57
N THR A 19 24.14 -38.17 1.90
CA THR A 19 24.06 -36.73 1.64
C THR A 19 23.08 -36.49 0.51
N VAL A 20 21.78 -36.38 0.84
CA VAL A 20 20.80 -35.78 -0.06
C VAL A 20 21.06 -34.27 -0.04
N ALA A 21 21.79 -33.78 -1.04
CA ALA A 21 21.81 -32.36 -1.36
C ALA A 21 20.37 -31.98 -1.74
N LEU A 22 19.64 -31.37 -0.81
CA LEU A 22 18.43 -30.62 -1.11
C LEU A 22 18.84 -29.48 -2.04
N ALA A 23 18.68 -29.71 -3.34
CA ALA A 23 18.57 -28.63 -4.30
C ALA A 23 17.33 -27.82 -3.92
N GLN A 24 17.51 -26.84 -3.02
CA GLN A 24 16.58 -25.74 -2.89
C GLN A 24 16.52 -25.10 -4.27
N SER A 25 15.40 -25.32 -4.96
CA SER A 25 15.08 -24.65 -6.21
C SER A 25 15.16 -23.16 -5.93
N ASN A 26 16.24 -22.54 -6.38
CA ASN A 26 16.41 -21.11 -6.44
C ASN A 26 15.43 -20.61 -7.51
N ARG A 27 14.12 -20.60 -7.19
CA ARG A 27 13.12 -19.92 -8.02
C ARG A 27 13.44 -18.45 -7.88
N GLY A 28 14.28 -17.96 -8.79
CA GLY A 28 14.61 -16.54 -8.89
C GLY A 28 13.33 -15.72 -8.85
N ARG A 29 13.39 -14.55 -8.20
CA ARG A 29 12.28 -13.59 -8.23
C ARG A 29 11.82 -13.41 -9.68
N PRO A 30 10.51 -13.38 -9.97
CA PRO A 30 10.02 -13.13 -11.32
C PRO A 30 10.71 -11.90 -11.92
N ALA A 31 11.11 -11.98 -13.18
CA ALA A 31 11.71 -10.84 -13.87
C ALA A 31 10.72 -9.67 -13.82
N MET A 32 11.19 -8.51 -13.35
CA MET A 32 10.33 -7.33 -13.30
C MET A 32 9.94 -6.89 -14.70
N ARG A 33 8.74 -6.35 -14.83
CA ARG A 33 8.34 -5.65 -16.04
C ARG A 33 9.28 -4.47 -16.27
N ARG A 34 9.64 -4.25 -17.53
CA ARG A 34 10.52 -3.16 -17.93
C ARG A 34 9.73 -2.17 -18.75
N HIS A 35 9.69 -0.92 -18.30
CA HIS A 35 9.05 0.18 -19.00
C HIS A 35 10.06 1.25 -19.35
N THR A 36 9.83 1.95 -20.45
CA THR A 36 10.70 3.06 -20.89
C THR A 36 9.93 4.38 -21.01
N ALA A 37 8.63 4.40 -20.70
CA ALA A 37 7.83 5.62 -20.70
C ALA A 37 8.39 6.62 -19.68
N THR A 38 8.45 7.90 -20.03
CA THR A 38 9.05 8.94 -19.19
C THR A 38 8.12 10.12 -18.98
N THR A 39 6.90 10.06 -19.50
CA THR A 39 5.98 11.20 -19.52
C THR A 39 4.66 10.78 -18.91
N SER A 40 4.10 11.59 -18.02
CA SER A 40 2.77 11.37 -17.48
C SER A 40 1.73 11.45 -18.60
N GLN A 41 0.60 10.76 -18.40
CA GLN A 41 -0.51 10.77 -19.34
C GLN A 41 -1.83 10.92 -18.57
N PRO A 42 -2.88 11.50 -19.19
CA PRO A 42 -4.21 11.47 -18.60
C PRO A 42 -4.64 10.03 -18.31
N LEU A 43 -5.20 9.81 -17.12
CA LEU A 43 -5.75 8.51 -16.75
C LEU A 43 -6.91 8.14 -17.66
N ARG A 44 -6.92 6.87 -18.08
CA ARG A 44 -8.04 6.25 -18.79
C ARG A 44 -8.65 5.21 -17.87
N LEU A 45 -9.63 5.65 -17.09
CA LEU A 45 -10.32 4.80 -16.12
C LEU A 45 -11.36 3.93 -16.83
N VAL A 46 -11.46 2.67 -16.43
CA VAL A 46 -12.52 1.75 -16.85
C VAL A 46 -13.80 2.08 -16.06
N PRO A 47 -14.96 2.28 -16.72
CA PRO A 47 -16.22 2.52 -16.02
C PRO A 47 -16.54 1.44 -15.00
N ALA A 48 -16.96 1.83 -13.79
CA ALA A 48 -17.30 0.89 -12.73
C ALA A 48 -18.78 0.46 -12.82
N THR A 49 -19.06 -0.48 -13.73
CA THR A 49 -20.43 -0.94 -14.04
C THR A 49 -20.78 -2.32 -13.52
N GLU A 50 -19.78 -3.13 -13.19
CA GLU A 50 -19.93 -4.54 -12.83
C GLU A 50 -20.18 -4.71 -11.33
N GLU A 51 -21.06 -5.62 -10.96
CA GLU A 51 -21.18 -6.06 -9.57
C GLU A 51 -20.11 -7.12 -9.28
N PRO A 52 -19.44 -7.08 -8.13
CA PRO A 52 -18.56 -8.18 -7.72
C PRO A 52 -19.31 -9.53 -7.71
N GLU A 53 -18.65 -10.60 -8.16
CA GLU A 53 -19.27 -11.95 -8.23
C GLU A 53 -19.55 -12.56 -6.85
N VAL A 54 -18.88 -12.06 -5.82
CA VAL A 54 -19.01 -12.52 -4.44
C VAL A 54 -19.34 -11.33 -3.55
N ASP A 55 -20.21 -11.53 -2.56
CA ASP A 55 -20.55 -10.50 -1.60
C ASP A 55 -19.35 -10.08 -0.75
N SER A 56 -19.28 -8.78 -0.44
CA SER A 56 -18.33 -8.25 0.52
C SER A 56 -18.56 -8.86 1.89
N ARG A 57 -17.47 -9.24 2.56
CA ARG A 57 -17.47 -9.70 3.95
C ARG A 57 -16.32 -9.05 4.67
N HIS A 58 -16.64 -8.27 5.68
CA HIS A 58 -15.68 -7.68 6.58
C HIS A 58 -16.24 -7.63 8.01
N ASP A 59 -15.34 -7.74 8.98
CA ASP A 59 -15.64 -7.61 10.41
C ASP A 59 -14.52 -6.82 11.08
N ARG A 60 -14.90 -6.06 12.10
CA ARG A 60 -13.98 -5.23 12.87
C ARG A 60 -14.33 -5.31 14.34
N ARG A 61 -13.33 -5.58 15.16
CA ARG A 61 -13.47 -5.56 16.62
C ARG A 61 -12.20 -5.11 17.29
N THR A 62 -12.35 -4.57 18.50
CA THR A 62 -11.22 -4.21 19.35
C THR A 62 -11.08 -5.25 20.46
N GLU A 63 -9.90 -5.87 20.57
CA GLU A 63 -9.58 -6.88 21.57
C GLU A 63 -8.22 -6.54 22.20
N ASN A 64 -8.18 -6.34 23.52
CA ASN A 64 -6.94 -6.12 24.28
C ASN A 64 -6.02 -5.03 23.67
N GLY A 65 -6.57 -3.87 23.30
CA GLY A 65 -5.81 -2.77 22.70
C GLY A 65 -5.39 -2.99 21.24
N THR A 66 -5.92 -4.03 20.58
CA THR A 66 -5.68 -4.33 19.16
C THR A 66 -6.97 -4.19 18.39
N LEU A 67 -6.92 -3.48 17.27
CA LEU A 67 -7.95 -3.50 16.25
C LEU A 67 -7.75 -4.74 15.38
N VAL A 68 -8.69 -5.68 15.44
CA VAL A 68 -8.71 -6.87 14.60
C VAL A 68 -9.66 -6.63 13.44
N LEU A 69 -9.13 -6.78 12.22
CA LEU A 69 -9.85 -6.61 10.97
C LEU A 69 -9.82 -7.90 10.19
N GLU A 70 -10.99 -8.39 9.81
CA GLU A 70 -11.15 -9.55 8.95
C GLU A 70 -11.88 -9.14 7.69
N ALA A 71 -11.41 -9.55 6.52
CA ALA A 71 -12.06 -9.19 5.26
C ALA A 71 -11.76 -10.18 4.13
N ASN A 72 -12.66 -10.25 3.15
CA ASN A 72 -12.45 -10.98 1.90
C ASN A 72 -11.91 -10.12 0.75
N GLY A 73 -11.65 -8.82 0.98
CA GLY A 73 -11.07 -7.93 -0.04
C GLY A 73 -12.03 -7.56 -1.19
N ILE A 74 -13.31 -7.88 -1.08
CA ILE A 74 -14.32 -7.56 -2.08
C ILE A 74 -15.04 -6.26 -1.67
N PRO A 75 -15.13 -5.22 -2.52
CA PRO A 75 -15.84 -3.99 -2.18
C PRO A 75 -17.36 -4.16 -2.15
N GLU A 76 -18.05 -3.26 -1.43
CA GLU A 76 -19.52 -3.14 -1.41
C GLU A 76 -20.07 -2.24 -2.54
N HIS A 77 -19.26 -1.94 -3.56
CA HIS A 77 -19.62 -1.07 -4.67
C HIS A 77 -19.24 -1.72 -6.00
N LYS A 78 -19.82 -1.20 -7.09
CA LYS A 78 -19.49 -1.62 -8.44
C LYS A 78 -18.01 -1.43 -8.76
N VAL A 79 -17.48 -2.31 -9.59
CA VAL A 79 -16.10 -2.33 -10.04
C VAL A 79 -16.03 -2.21 -11.56
N GLY A 80 -14.85 -1.89 -12.07
CA GLY A 80 -14.60 -2.03 -13.51
C GLY A 80 -14.68 -3.49 -13.97
N GLN A 81 -14.79 -3.70 -15.28
CA GLN A 81 -14.61 -5.03 -15.84
C GLN A 81 -13.15 -5.48 -15.62
N PHE A 82 -12.97 -6.64 -14.99
CA PHE A 82 -11.69 -7.30 -14.80
C PHE A 82 -11.82 -8.78 -15.19
N PRO A 83 -10.97 -9.33 -16.06
CA PRO A 83 -9.82 -8.69 -16.69
C PRO A 83 -10.21 -7.62 -17.74
N ASN A 84 -9.32 -6.67 -17.98
CA ASN A 84 -9.41 -5.66 -19.03
C ASN A 84 -8.08 -5.48 -19.78
N ARG A 85 -8.07 -4.61 -20.79
CA ARG A 85 -6.89 -4.39 -21.65
C ARG A 85 -5.63 -3.96 -20.87
N GLY A 86 -5.78 -3.24 -19.77
CA GLY A 86 -4.67 -2.78 -18.94
C GLY A 86 -4.34 -3.70 -17.76
N ASN A 87 -5.24 -4.62 -17.42
CA ASN A 87 -5.10 -5.54 -16.30
C ASN A 87 -5.66 -6.94 -16.63
N PRO A 88 -4.81 -7.97 -16.78
CA PRO A 88 -5.26 -9.30 -17.20
C PRO A 88 -5.79 -10.18 -16.06
N HIS A 89 -5.97 -9.64 -14.85
CA HIS A 89 -6.34 -10.41 -13.66
C HIS A 89 -7.82 -10.26 -13.33
N THR A 90 -8.38 -11.30 -12.70
CA THR A 90 -9.78 -11.37 -12.25
C THR A 90 -9.83 -11.14 -10.74
N ILE A 91 -10.87 -10.46 -10.25
CA ILE A 91 -11.08 -10.26 -8.81
C ILE A 91 -11.36 -11.62 -8.14
N GLU A 92 -10.63 -11.93 -7.07
CA GLU A 92 -10.85 -13.13 -6.28
C GLU A 92 -10.90 -12.79 -4.78
N GLU A 93 -11.65 -13.60 -4.03
CA GLU A 93 -11.71 -13.45 -2.57
C GLU A 93 -10.35 -13.68 -1.91
N GLN A 94 -10.05 -12.81 -0.97
CA GLN A 94 -8.86 -12.86 -0.14
C GLN A 94 -9.22 -13.38 1.26
N ARG A 95 -8.20 -13.63 2.08
CA ARG A 95 -8.38 -14.02 3.50
C ARG A 95 -7.58 -13.09 4.38
N TYR A 96 -8.06 -11.86 4.50
CA TYR A 96 -7.41 -10.85 5.34
C TYR A 96 -7.76 -11.06 6.80
N PHE A 97 -6.70 -11.03 7.62
CA PHE A 97 -6.78 -11.03 9.07
C PHE A 97 -5.63 -10.16 9.58
N PHE A 98 -5.96 -8.92 9.91
CA PHE A 98 -5.00 -7.92 10.34
C PHE A 98 -5.18 -7.61 11.82
N LYS A 99 -4.06 -7.35 12.48
CA LYS A 99 -3.99 -6.87 13.86
C LYS A 99 -3.24 -5.57 13.85
N ILE A 100 -3.94 -4.47 14.07
CA ILE A 100 -3.41 -3.11 14.03
C ILE A 100 -3.53 -2.51 15.44
N PRO A 101 -2.62 -1.63 15.91
CA PRO A 101 -2.78 -0.95 17.19
C PRO A 101 -4.13 -0.21 17.26
N ALA A 102 -4.89 -0.40 18.35
CA ALA A 102 -6.12 0.37 18.57
C ALA A 102 -5.86 1.73 19.24
N ASP A 103 -4.69 1.89 19.87
CA ASP A 103 -4.19 3.13 20.48
C ASP A 103 -2.81 3.45 19.88
N PRO A 104 -2.77 3.95 18.63
CA PRO A 104 -1.53 4.25 17.94
C PRO A 104 -0.77 5.39 18.62
N LYS A 105 0.56 5.32 18.58
CA LYS A 105 1.45 6.38 19.08
C LYS A 105 2.25 6.96 17.93
N VAL A 106 2.41 8.27 17.94
CA VAL A 106 3.31 8.96 17.02
C VAL A 106 4.75 8.56 17.36
N ALA A 107 5.48 8.17 16.33
CA ALA A 107 6.88 7.81 16.43
C ALA A 107 7.77 9.06 16.31
N ASP A 108 8.99 8.97 16.83
CA ASP A 108 9.98 10.06 16.73
C ASP A 108 10.36 10.37 15.28
N GLN A 109 10.23 9.39 14.38
CA GLN A 109 10.54 9.49 12.96
C GLN A 109 9.44 8.85 12.12
N VAL A 110 9.13 9.47 10.99
CA VAL A 110 8.16 8.93 10.02
C VAL A 110 8.73 7.70 9.31
N THR A 111 7.87 6.75 8.96
CA THR A 111 8.24 5.54 8.22
C THR A 111 7.74 5.62 6.77
N PRO A 112 8.62 5.62 5.75
CA PRO A 112 8.19 5.65 4.35
C PRO A 112 7.49 4.35 3.92
N LEU A 113 6.48 4.47 3.05
CA LEU A 113 5.82 3.31 2.41
C LEU A 113 6.70 2.70 1.32
N HIS A 114 7.42 3.57 0.60
CA HIS A 114 8.36 3.20 -0.45
C HIS A 114 9.73 2.90 0.16
N PHE A 115 10.30 1.75 -0.19
CA PHE A 115 11.66 1.39 0.21
C PHE A 115 12.68 2.02 -0.76
N SER A 116 13.75 2.60 -0.21
CA SER A 116 14.93 3.02 -0.97
C SER A 116 16.01 1.91 -0.96
N ALA A 117 16.94 1.96 -1.93
CA ALA A 117 17.97 0.95 -2.21
C ALA A 117 18.85 0.50 -1.01
N SER A 118 18.85 1.25 0.10
CA SER A 118 19.58 0.91 1.32
C SER A 118 18.85 -0.04 2.28
N VAL A 119 17.61 -0.44 2.01
CA VAL A 119 16.83 -1.36 2.87
C VAL A 119 16.16 -2.45 2.02
N GLN A 120 16.45 -3.72 2.32
CA GLN A 120 15.83 -4.86 1.64
C GLN A 120 14.34 -4.98 2.00
N GLY A 121 13.45 -4.76 1.03
CA GLY A 121 12.01 -4.94 1.19
C GLY A 121 11.23 -4.87 -0.14
N PRO A 122 10.02 -5.45 -0.25
CA PRO A 122 9.16 -5.30 -1.42
C PRO A 122 8.69 -3.85 -1.56
N PRO A 123 8.64 -3.29 -2.78
CA PRO A 123 8.83 -1.86 -3.02
C PRO A 123 7.77 -0.96 -2.37
N ASN A 124 6.53 -1.42 -2.18
CA ASN A 124 5.47 -0.56 -1.58
C ASN A 124 4.54 -1.35 -0.66
N ARG A 125 4.54 -1.14 0.64
CA ARG A 125 3.55 -1.80 1.51
C ARG A 125 2.16 -1.12 1.36
N PRO A 126 1.04 -1.85 1.50
CA PRO A 126 -0.26 -1.22 1.63
C PRO A 126 -0.22 -0.19 2.76
N PHE A 127 -0.78 0.99 2.50
CA PHE A 127 -0.91 2.07 3.47
C PHE A 127 -1.87 1.65 4.59
N GLY A 128 -2.98 1.03 4.24
CA GLY A 128 -4.05 0.76 5.18
C GLY A 128 -5.11 -0.13 4.57
N VAL A 129 -6.19 -0.28 5.32
CA VAL A 129 -7.37 -1.04 4.90
C VAL A 129 -8.59 -0.15 5.09
N ALA A 130 -9.38 -0.05 4.02
CA ALA A 130 -10.65 0.66 4.04
C ALA A 130 -11.68 -0.12 4.87
N MET A 131 -12.72 0.56 5.37
CA MET A 131 -13.72 -0.10 6.22
C MET A 131 -14.56 -1.14 5.47
N ASN A 132 -14.58 -1.10 4.13
CA ASN A 132 -15.17 -2.16 3.29
C ASN A 132 -14.23 -3.35 3.06
N GLY A 133 -13.07 -3.41 3.73
CA GLY A 133 -12.13 -4.53 3.67
C GLY A 133 -11.13 -4.50 2.51
N VAL A 134 -11.16 -3.48 1.65
CA VAL A 134 -10.23 -3.33 0.52
C VAL A 134 -8.96 -2.59 0.94
N LEU A 135 -7.81 -3.02 0.45
CA LEU A 135 -6.53 -2.38 0.77
C LEU A 135 -6.36 -1.03 0.06
N LEU A 136 -5.76 -0.07 0.77
CA LEU A 136 -5.19 1.15 0.20
C LEU A 136 -3.72 0.85 -0.11
N ASP A 137 -3.37 0.61 -1.36
CA ASP A 137 -1.99 0.28 -1.79
C ASP A 137 -1.57 1.26 -2.89
N PRO A 138 -0.87 2.34 -2.53
CA PRO A 138 -0.71 3.44 -3.46
C PRO A 138 0.50 3.31 -4.38
N GLY A 139 1.37 2.33 -4.13
CA GLY A 139 2.64 2.20 -4.84
C GLY A 139 2.59 1.12 -5.90
N THR A 140 3.43 1.25 -6.93
CA THR A 140 3.50 0.28 -8.02
C THR A 140 4.74 -0.60 -7.94
N ALA A 141 4.67 -1.86 -8.39
CA ALA A 141 5.89 -2.67 -8.58
C ALA A 141 6.67 -2.28 -9.86
N GLU A 142 6.37 -1.12 -10.45
CA GLU A 142 6.84 -0.69 -11.75
C GLU A 142 7.96 0.32 -11.63
N PHE A 143 9.12 0.00 -12.20
CA PHE A 143 10.29 0.87 -12.19
C PHE A 143 10.74 1.11 -13.63
N TRP A 144 11.24 2.32 -13.91
CA TRP A 144 11.84 2.62 -15.20
C TRP A 144 12.98 1.63 -15.48
N ARG A 145 12.95 1.02 -16.67
CA ARG A 145 13.82 -0.08 -17.12
C ARG A 145 13.82 -1.33 -16.23
N GLY A 146 12.90 -1.43 -15.26
CA GLY A 146 12.90 -2.46 -14.24
C GLY A 146 14.02 -2.30 -13.20
N ASP A 147 14.58 -1.10 -13.06
CA ASP A 147 15.71 -0.82 -12.19
C ASP A 147 15.26 -0.23 -10.84
N ARG A 148 15.40 -1.03 -9.77
CA ARG A 148 15.07 -0.59 -8.40
C ARG A 148 16.16 0.22 -7.75
N GLU A 149 17.39 0.10 -8.21
CA GLU A 149 18.53 0.81 -7.60
C GLU A 149 18.48 2.28 -7.97
N LEU A 150 18.03 2.61 -9.18
CA LEU A 150 17.78 4.00 -9.60
C LEU A 150 16.52 4.63 -8.98
N ASP A 151 15.61 3.80 -8.47
CA ASP A 151 14.40 4.20 -7.75
C ASP A 151 13.46 5.15 -8.54
N TRP A 152 13.39 4.98 -9.85
CA TRP A 152 12.38 5.67 -10.68
C TRP A 152 11.09 4.86 -10.71
N ASN A 153 10.38 4.83 -9.58
CA ASN A 153 9.10 4.17 -9.42
C ASN A 153 7.95 4.98 -10.07
N TYR A 154 7.15 4.32 -10.91
CA TYR A 154 6.01 4.98 -11.56
C TYR A 154 4.91 5.29 -10.55
N GLU A 155 4.35 6.50 -10.65
CA GLU A 155 3.14 6.88 -9.93
C GLU A 155 1.93 6.19 -10.57
N ALA A 156 1.17 5.44 -9.79
CA ALA A 156 0.03 4.66 -10.29
C ALA A 156 -1.00 5.54 -10.99
N LEU A 157 -1.21 6.75 -10.46
CA LEU A 157 -2.14 7.73 -10.99
C LEU A 157 -1.51 8.69 -12.00
N GLY A 158 -0.23 8.51 -12.35
CA GLY A 158 0.51 9.33 -13.31
C GLY A 158 0.27 8.95 -14.77
N GLY A 159 -0.34 7.79 -15.05
CA GLY A 159 -0.75 7.33 -16.38
C GLY A 159 0.36 6.96 -17.36
N ALA A 160 1.63 7.15 -17.00
CA ALA A 160 2.78 6.80 -17.84
C ALA A 160 2.84 5.29 -18.16
N VAL A 161 2.42 4.45 -17.21
CA VAL A 161 2.24 3.00 -17.38
C VAL A 161 0.75 2.69 -17.16
N GLY A 162 0.12 2.05 -18.13
CA GLY A 162 -1.29 1.66 -18.02
C GLY A 162 -1.46 0.47 -17.07
N LEU A 163 -2.11 0.70 -15.92
CA LEU A 163 -2.39 -0.33 -14.91
C LEU A 163 -3.80 -0.94 -15.01
N GLY A 164 -4.64 -0.45 -15.93
CA GLY A 164 -6.02 -0.90 -16.09
C GLY A 164 -6.93 -0.50 -14.94
N LEU A 165 -6.70 0.69 -14.36
CA LEU A 165 -7.49 1.23 -13.24
C LEU A 165 -8.96 1.41 -13.63
N ASP A 166 -9.88 1.16 -12.70
CA ASP A 166 -11.29 1.53 -12.82
C ASP A 166 -11.58 2.94 -12.25
N GLU A 167 -12.84 3.38 -12.32
CA GLU A 167 -13.30 4.67 -11.77
C GLU A 167 -13.16 4.81 -10.25
N ASN A 168 -12.89 3.72 -9.53
CA ASN A 168 -12.55 3.74 -8.11
C ASN A 168 -11.04 3.89 -7.88
N HIS A 169 -10.27 4.14 -8.94
CA HIS A 169 -8.80 4.18 -8.92
C HIS A 169 -8.19 2.88 -8.39
N ALA A 170 -8.82 1.75 -8.68
CA ALA A 170 -8.37 0.45 -8.25
C ALA A 170 -8.02 -0.45 -9.43
N HIS A 171 -7.20 -1.47 -9.15
CA HIS A 171 -7.02 -2.60 -10.05
C HIS A 171 -6.79 -3.89 -9.28
N VAL A 172 -6.60 -4.97 -10.02
CA VAL A 172 -6.44 -6.32 -9.48
C VAL A 172 -4.99 -6.77 -9.56
N GLN A 173 -4.46 -7.39 -8.50
CA GLN A 173 -3.14 -8.02 -8.51
C GLN A 173 -3.18 -9.43 -9.14
N PRO A 174 -2.01 -10.03 -9.45
CA PRO A 174 -1.95 -11.41 -9.93
C PRO A 174 -2.57 -12.48 -9.01
N ASP A 175 -2.73 -12.19 -7.72
CA ASP A 175 -3.39 -13.07 -6.74
C ASP A 175 -4.91 -12.80 -6.60
N GLY A 176 -5.46 -11.98 -7.49
CA GLY A 176 -6.87 -11.60 -7.51
C GLY A 176 -7.26 -10.50 -6.55
N SER A 177 -6.34 -9.93 -5.76
CA SER A 177 -6.68 -8.86 -4.82
C SER A 177 -6.98 -7.53 -5.53
N TYR A 178 -8.22 -7.06 -5.37
CA TYR A 178 -8.65 -5.72 -5.75
C TYR A 178 -8.19 -4.70 -4.68
N HIS A 179 -7.59 -3.57 -5.08
CA HIS A 179 -7.03 -2.58 -4.16
C HIS A 179 -7.03 -1.17 -4.76
N TYR A 180 -7.14 -0.15 -3.90
CA TYR A 180 -7.18 1.26 -4.32
C TYR A 180 -5.78 1.87 -4.37
N HIS A 181 -5.48 2.56 -5.47
CA HIS A 181 -4.34 3.48 -5.60
C HIS A 181 -4.73 4.93 -5.31
N GLY A 182 -6.03 5.25 -5.37
CA GLY A 182 -6.55 6.61 -5.25
C GLY A 182 -7.83 6.71 -4.44
N LEU A 183 -8.63 7.75 -4.71
CA LEU A 183 -9.93 7.95 -4.06
C LEU A 183 -10.91 6.86 -4.51
N PRO A 184 -11.49 6.05 -3.59
CA PRO A 184 -12.47 5.04 -3.95
C PRO A 184 -13.82 5.70 -4.24
N THR A 185 -13.98 6.22 -5.46
CA THR A 185 -15.07 7.13 -5.86
C THR A 185 -16.46 6.65 -5.45
N LEU A 186 -16.83 5.41 -5.78
CA LEU A 186 -18.16 4.88 -5.45
C LEU A 186 -18.32 4.61 -3.96
N TYR A 187 -17.24 4.21 -3.27
CA TYR A 187 -17.26 4.03 -1.83
C TYR A 187 -17.48 5.36 -1.09
N LEU A 188 -16.76 6.42 -1.49
CA LEU A 188 -16.95 7.77 -0.95
C LEU A 188 -18.37 8.27 -1.17
N LYS A 189 -18.95 7.98 -2.35
CA LYS A 189 -20.35 8.29 -2.64
C LYS A 189 -21.31 7.54 -1.73
N GLN A 190 -21.09 6.25 -1.48
CA GLN A 190 -21.90 5.44 -0.54
C GLN A 190 -21.84 5.98 0.88
N LEU A 191 -20.66 6.45 1.32
CA LEU A 191 -20.48 7.10 2.63
C LEU A 191 -21.07 8.53 2.69
N GLY A 192 -21.62 9.05 1.59
CA GLY A 192 -22.22 10.39 1.54
C GLY A 192 -21.20 11.52 1.63
N ALA A 193 -19.97 11.29 1.16
CA ALA A 193 -18.94 12.32 1.08
C ALA A 193 -19.26 13.30 -0.06
N ASP A 194 -19.66 14.52 0.29
CA ASP A 194 -20.08 15.57 -0.65
C ASP A 194 -19.31 16.90 -0.46
N GLY A 195 -18.36 16.94 0.47
CA GLY A 195 -17.56 18.12 0.79
C GLY A 195 -18.26 19.19 1.63
N THR A 196 -19.50 18.95 2.07
CA THR A 196 -20.26 19.89 2.93
C THR A 196 -20.10 19.63 4.42
N ARG A 197 -19.58 18.44 4.77
CA ARG A 197 -19.36 17.97 6.15
C ARG A 197 -17.93 17.44 6.31
N HIS A 198 -17.51 17.22 7.54
CA HIS A 198 -16.27 16.46 7.80
C HIS A 198 -16.35 15.13 7.06
N SER A 199 -15.26 14.74 6.39
CA SER A 199 -15.22 13.51 5.64
C SER A 199 -15.49 12.31 6.55
N PRO A 200 -16.17 11.27 6.04
CA PRO A 200 -16.33 10.02 6.78
C PRO A 200 -14.97 9.36 6.99
N GLN A 201 -14.82 8.60 8.08
CA GLN A 201 -13.67 7.72 8.24
C GLN A 201 -13.76 6.62 7.17
N ILE A 202 -12.74 6.54 6.31
CA ILE A 202 -12.69 5.57 5.21
C ILE A 202 -11.97 4.29 5.59
N GLY A 203 -11.13 4.31 6.63
CA GLY A 203 -10.31 3.17 7.00
C GLY A 203 -9.33 3.41 8.14
N TRP A 204 -8.39 2.49 8.27
CA TRP A 204 -7.30 2.51 9.23
C TRP A 204 -5.97 2.33 8.52
N ALA A 205 -5.00 3.18 8.86
CA ALA A 205 -3.63 3.01 8.40
C ALA A 205 -2.97 1.82 9.12
N ALA A 206 -1.93 1.26 8.53
CA ALA A 206 -1.20 0.12 9.10
C ALA A 206 -0.56 0.41 10.47
N ASP A 207 -0.39 1.68 10.84
CA ASP A 207 0.10 2.10 12.16
C ASP A 207 -1.01 2.35 13.18
N GLY A 208 -2.29 2.26 12.78
CA GLY A 208 -3.46 2.34 13.65
C GLY A 208 -4.16 3.68 13.69
N PHE A 209 -3.64 4.72 13.03
CA PHE A 209 -4.37 6.00 12.96
C PHE A 209 -5.52 5.93 11.94
N PRO A 210 -6.61 6.69 12.17
CA PRO A 210 -7.74 6.73 11.25
C PRO A 210 -7.39 7.44 9.94
N VAL A 211 -8.04 7.02 8.85
CA VAL A 211 -7.92 7.60 7.52
C VAL A 211 -9.26 8.17 7.09
N TYR A 212 -9.26 9.39 6.55
CA TYR A 212 -10.43 10.13 6.08
C TYR A 212 -10.27 10.56 4.62
N ALA A 213 -11.37 10.99 3.98
CA ALA A 213 -11.32 11.70 2.70
C ALA A 213 -10.97 13.20 2.90
N SER A 214 -10.91 13.98 1.82
CA SER A 214 -10.21 15.28 1.76
C SER A 214 -10.88 16.48 2.46
N TYR A 215 -11.84 16.30 3.36
CA TYR A 215 -12.53 17.41 4.04
C TYR A 215 -12.53 17.27 5.54
N GLY A 216 -12.27 18.36 6.24
CA GLY A 216 -12.29 18.42 7.71
C GLY A 216 -12.50 19.83 8.24
N TYR A 217 -12.39 20.00 9.55
CA TYR A 217 -12.57 21.29 10.23
C TYR A 217 -11.47 22.30 9.83
N GLY A 218 -11.86 23.55 9.59
CA GLY A 218 -10.96 24.63 9.21
C GLY A 218 -9.93 24.92 10.28
N ASP A 219 -10.39 25.07 11.51
CA ASP A 219 -9.53 24.97 12.69
C ASP A 219 -9.49 23.50 13.12
N ALA A 220 -8.28 22.95 13.17
CA ALA A 220 -8.05 21.54 13.49
C ALA A 220 -8.58 21.13 14.86
N ASN A 221 -8.74 22.07 15.81
CA ASN A 221 -9.16 21.78 17.18
C ASN A 221 -10.60 22.23 17.48
N ASP A 222 -11.31 22.83 16.52
CA ASP A 222 -12.67 23.33 16.70
C ASP A 222 -13.65 22.63 15.75
N PRO A 223 -14.44 21.66 16.24
CA PRO A 223 -15.44 20.95 15.43
C PRO A 223 -16.62 21.82 15.00
N THR A 224 -16.71 23.07 15.49
CA THR A 224 -17.70 24.07 15.06
C THR A 224 -17.19 24.99 13.96
N SER A 225 -15.90 24.90 13.62
CA SER A 225 -15.30 25.70 12.56
C SER A 225 -15.80 25.28 11.17
N PRO A 226 -15.70 26.16 10.15
CA PRO A 226 -16.12 25.83 8.79
C PRO A 226 -15.43 24.57 8.25
N ILE A 227 -16.12 23.82 7.40
CA ILE A 227 -15.52 22.69 6.68
C ILE A 227 -14.67 23.22 5.52
N ILE A 228 -13.44 22.74 5.42
CA ILE A 228 -12.52 23.06 4.32
C ILE A 228 -12.04 21.79 3.64
N GLU A 229 -11.62 21.92 2.37
CA GLU A 229 -10.81 20.90 1.73
C GLU A 229 -9.40 20.93 2.35
N LEU A 230 -8.95 19.76 2.83
CA LEU A 230 -7.60 19.55 3.32
C LEU A 230 -6.71 19.14 2.15
N THR A 231 -5.60 19.84 1.99
CA THR A 231 -4.74 19.76 0.81
C THR A 231 -3.35 19.27 1.16
N SER A 232 -2.80 18.45 0.27
CA SER A 232 -1.42 17.98 0.34
C SER A 232 -0.43 19.15 0.30
N SER A 233 0.64 19.04 1.08
CA SER A 233 1.78 19.94 1.06
C SER A 233 2.88 19.52 0.07
N TYR A 234 2.54 18.68 -0.90
CA TYR A 234 3.45 18.27 -1.97
C TYR A 234 3.15 18.98 -3.28
N ARG A 235 4.20 19.18 -4.08
CA ARG A 235 4.08 19.71 -5.45
C ARG A 235 5.03 18.98 -6.39
N LEU A 236 4.79 19.12 -7.69
CA LEU A 236 5.78 18.77 -8.69
C LEU A 236 7.02 19.65 -8.55
N LYS A 237 8.19 19.03 -8.65
CA LYS A 237 9.46 19.74 -8.82
C LYS A 237 9.44 20.51 -10.14
N SER A 238 10.23 21.56 -10.22
CA SER A 238 10.45 22.30 -11.46
C SER A 238 11.69 21.76 -12.19
N GLY A 239 11.73 21.92 -13.52
CA GLY A 239 12.91 21.57 -14.33
C GLY A 239 12.93 20.14 -14.87
N LYS A 240 14.13 19.59 -15.05
CA LYS A 240 14.41 18.32 -15.74
C LYS A 240 14.89 17.25 -14.78
N ARG A 241 14.47 16.01 -15.02
CA ARG A 241 15.03 14.83 -14.36
C ARG A 241 16.47 14.56 -14.85
N PRO A 242 17.30 13.87 -14.05
CA PRO A 242 18.50 13.20 -14.54
C PRO A 242 18.21 12.31 -15.76
N ASP A 243 19.14 12.23 -16.70
CA ASP A 243 19.03 11.49 -17.96
C ASP A 243 20.11 10.38 -18.05
N GLY A 244 19.99 9.51 -19.04
CA GLY A 244 20.93 8.43 -19.34
C GLY A 244 20.99 7.37 -18.24
N ASP A 245 22.18 7.12 -17.71
CA ASP A 245 22.39 6.08 -16.69
C ASP A 245 21.85 6.48 -15.31
N LEU A 246 21.61 7.78 -15.08
CA LEU A 246 21.16 8.30 -13.79
C LEU A 246 19.64 8.51 -13.71
N GLY A 247 18.91 8.44 -14.84
CA GLY A 247 17.47 8.59 -14.82
C GLY A 247 16.78 8.68 -16.19
N PRO A 248 15.44 8.78 -16.18
CA PRO A 248 14.60 8.70 -17.36
C PRO A 248 14.63 9.96 -18.24
N GLY A 249 15.25 11.05 -17.80
CA GLY A 249 15.17 12.34 -18.48
C GLY A 249 13.74 12.92 -18.50
N GLY A 250 13.55 13.98 -19.30
CA GLY A 250 12.27 14.68 -19.38
C GLY A 250 12.03 15.68 -18.23
N ASN A 251 10.83 16.26 -18.19
CA ASN A 251 10.41 17.18 -17.12
C ASN A 251 9.88 16.39 -15.92
N TYR A 252 9.96 16.96 -14.72
CA TYR A 252 9.15 16.48 -13.60
C TYR A 252 7.66 16.74 -13.90
N ASP A 253 6.91 15.70 -14.25
CA ASP A 253 5.53 15.81 -14.74
C ASP A 253 4.53 14.88 -14.04
N GLY A 254 4.97 14.14 -13.04
CA GLY A 254 4.15 13.21 -12.26
C GLY A 254 4.14 11.78 -12.78
N ALA A 255 4.95 11.45 -13.80
CA ALA A 255 5.14 10.06 -14.22
C ALA A 255 5.73 9.19 -13.11
N PHE A 256 6.58 9.77 -12.25
CA PHE A 256 7.27 9.06 -11.18
C PHE A 256 6.99 9.68 -9.82
N VAL A 257 6.99 8.84 -8.78
CA VAL A 257 6.86 9.28 -7.38
C VAL A 257 7.92 10.33 -7.02
N ARG A 258 9.16 10.17 -7.53
CA ARG A 258 10.27 11.10 -7.28
C ARG A 258 10.13 12.46 -7.96
N ASP A 259 9.08 12.67 -8.76
CA ASP A 259 8.80 13.97 -9.37
C ASP A 259 8.27 14.99 -8.37
N TYR A 260 7.77 14.51 -7.25
CA TYR A 260 7.19 15.36 -6.22
C TYR A 260 8.19 15.70 -5.13
N GLU A 261 8.00 16.86 -4.51
CA GLU A 261 8.71 17.30 -3.31
C GLU A 261 7.71 17.79 -2.25
N TYR A 262 8.04 17.53 -0.99
CA TYR A 262 7.32 18.09 0.15
C TYR A 262 7.74 19.54 0.35
N VAL A 263 6.78 20.42 0.60
CA VAL A 263 6.99 21.83 0.94
C VAL A 263 6.15 22.15 2.16
N ASN A 264 6.81 22.29 3.31
CA ASN A 264 6.13 22.58 4.58
C ASN A 264 5.22 23.81 4.46
N GLY A 265 3.95 23.65 4.86
CA GLY A 265 2.94 24.71 4.85
C GLY A 265 2.40 25.09 3.46
N LEU A 266 2.70 24.32 2.41
CA LEU A 266 2.11 24.55 1.08
C LEU A 266 0.60 24.24 1.08
N GLY A 267 0.21 23.15 1.73
CA GLY A 267 -1.17 22.76 1.97
C GLY A 267 -1.50 22.79 3.46
N SER A 268 -2.56 22.10 3.86
CA SER A 268 -2.99 21.99 5.26
C SER A 268 -2.47 20.75 5.99
N LEU A 269 -1.80 19.84 5.26
CA LEU A 269 -1.34 18.55 5.77
C LEU A 269 0.19 18.47 5.84
N ASP A 270 0.70 17.62 6.73
CA ASP A 270 2.13 17.40 6.94
C ASP A 270 2.76 16.45 5.89
N GLU A 271 4.02 16.08 6.07
CA GLU A 271 4.76 15.18 5.17
C GLU A 271 4.15 13.78 5.05
N CYS A 272 3.34 13.38 6.04
CA CYS A 272 2.61 12.13 6.04
C CYS A 272 1.20 12.26 5.42
N ASN A 273 0.86 13.43 4.85
CA ASN A 273 -0.48 13.76 4.37
C ASN A 273 -1.53 13.61 5.48
N GLY A 274 -1.16 13.97 6.71
CA GLY A 274 -2.04 13.98 7.87
C GLY A 274 -1.89 15.26 8.70
N ARG A 275 -2.62 15.31 9.81
CA ARG A 275 -2.48 16.33 10.85
C ARG A 275 -3.10 15.85 12.16
N TYR A 276 -2.73 16.49 13.26
CA TYR A 276 -3.52 16.38 14.50
C TYR A 276 -4.78 17.24 14.38
N CYS A 277 -5.94 16.65 14.64
CA CYS A 277 -7.22 17.36 14.65
C CYS A 277 -8.30 16.60 15.42
N ALA A 278 -9.33 17.31 15.86
CA ALA A 278 -10.62 16.72 16.21
C ALA A 278 -11.27 16.11 14.97
N THR A 279 -11.96 14.99 15.14
CA THR A 279 -12.81 14.36 14.12
C THR A 279 -14.13 13.92 14.75
N PRO A 280 -15.17 13.55 13.98
CA PRO A 280 -16.42 13.06 14.55
C PRO A 280 -16.24 11.85 15.48
N GLU A 281 -15.32 10.94 15.15
CA GLU A 281 -15.03 9.74 15.95
C GLU A 281 -14.05 10.01 17.10
N PHE A 282 -13.23 11.05 17.00
CA PHE A 282 -12.20 11.45 17.98
C PHE A 282 -12.33 12.95 18.31
N PRO A 283 -13.37 13.34 19.08
CA PRO A 283 -13.64 14.76 19.36
C PRO A 283 -12.57 15.43 20.22
N ASP A 284 -11.86 14.67 21.06
CA ASP A 284 -10.74 15.15 21.88
C ASP A 284 -9.43 15.28 21.09
N GLY A 285 -9.45 14.92 19.80
CA GLY A 285 -8.30 15.00 18.91
C GLY A 285 -7.56 13.67 18.72
N THR A 286 -7.06 13.47 17.51
CA THR A 286 -6.14 12.39 17.15
C THR A 286 -5.24 12.85 16.01
N TYR A 287 -4.15 12.14 15.76
CA TYR A 287 -3.49 12.26 14.48
C TYR A 287 -4.30 11.49 13.43
N ALA A 288 -4.65 12.14 12.32
CA ALA A 288 -5.47 11.55 11.28
C ALA A 288 -4.81 11.74 9.91
N TYR A 289 -4.93 10.71 9.07
CA TYR A 289 -4.52 10.79 7.67
C TYR A 289 -5.68 11.19 6.78
N PHE A 290 -5.37 11.86 5.68
CA PHE A 290 -6.35 12.29 4.71
C PHE A 290 -5.95 11.81 3.31
N LEU A 291 -6.88 11.21 2.59
CA LEU A 291 -6.76 11.11 1.15
C LEU A 291 -7.01 12.48 0.53
N THR A 292 -6.24 12.85 -0.47
CA THR A 292 -6.33 14.18 -1.12
C THR A 292 -6.68 14.07 -2.59
N LYS A 293 -7.21 15.15 -3.18
CA LYS A 293 -7.47 15.20 -4.63
C LYS A 293 -6.19 15.33 -5.45
N SER A 294 -5.17 15.94 -4.87
CA SER A 294 -3.83 16.08 -5.45
C SER A 294 -2.85 15.08 -4.83
N TRP A 295 -1.68 14.93 -5.46
CA TRP A 295 -0.65 14.01 -5.00
C TRP A 295 -0.09 14.43 -3.62
N PRO A 296 0.17 13.47 -2.72
CA PRO A 296 -0.15 12.06 -2.86
C PRO A 296 -1.63 11.81 -2.54
N VAL A 297 -2.37 11.15 -3.44
CA VAL A 297 -3.80 10.88 -3.22
C VAL A 297 -4.00 9.98 -1.99
N VAL A 298 -3.13 8.99 -1.84
CA VAL A 298 -3.03 8.15 -0.64
C VAL A 298 -1.66 8.41 0.00
N PRO A 299 -1.58 8.58 1.33
CA PRO A 299 -0.33 8.87 2.04
C PRO A 299 0.86 7.99 1.68
N ARG A 300 2.07 8.57 1.73
CA ARG A 300 3.35 7.90 1.39
C ARG A 300 4.26 7.64 2.59
N TYR A 301 3.82 8.06 3.79
CA TYR A 301 4.54 7.86 5.04
C TYR A 301 3.57 7.50 6.18
N PHE A 302 4.09 6.80 7.17
CA PHE A 302 3.45 6.56 8.46
C PHE A 302 4.04 7.48 9.52
N ARG A 303 3.18 8.06 10.34
CA ARG A 303 3.45 8.86 11.53
C ARG A 303 3.69 7.99 12.76
N GLY A 304 3.09 6.81 12.82
CA GLY A 304 3.34 5.80 13.84
C GLY A 304 4.18 4.63 13.33
N GLN A 305 4.23 3.55 14.11
CA GLN A 305 4.91 2.31 13.74
C GLN A 305 3.93 1.38 13.01
N PRO A 306 4.09 1.14 11.69
CA PRO A 306 3.16 0.30 10.94
C PRO A 306 3.37 -1.19 11.20
N VAL A 307 2.28 -1.96 11.16
CA VAL A 307 2.31 -3.42 11.00
C VAL A 307 2.46 -3.80 9.52
N ASP A 308 2.80 -5.06 9.24
CA ASP A 308 2.84 -5.57 7.87
C ASP A 308 1.45 -6.09 7.43
N LEU A 309 0.85 -5.43 6.43
CA LEU A 309 -0.43 -5.83 5.84
C LEU A 309 -0.29 -6.84 4.68
N ARG A 310 0.93 -7.15 4.22
CA ARG A 310 1.14 -8.14 3.14
C ARG A 310 1.16 -9.59 3.62
N SER A 311 1.38 -9.77 4.92
CA SER A 311 1.43 -11.08 5.57
C SER A 311 0.20 -11.24 6.47
N PRO A 312 -1.03 -11.35 5.91
CA PRO A 312 -2.22 -11.50 6.74
C PRO A 312 -2.03 -12.70 7.66
N GLY A 313 -2.17 -12.48 8.97
CA GLY A 313 -1.94 -13.53 9.94
C GLY A 313 -2.87 -14.71 9.67
N ARG A 314 -2.42 -15.94 9.90
CA ARG A 314 -3.36 -17.07 9.91
C ARG A 314 -4.22 -16.96 11.17
N ARG A 315 -5.55 -16.99 11.03
CA ARG A 315 -6.46 -17.23 12.17
C ARG A 315 -5.94 -18.47 12.91
N PRO A 316 -5.77 -18.42 14.25
CA PRO A 316 -5.54 -19.64 15.02
C PRO A 316 -6.65 -20.63 14.68
N ARG A 317 -6.30 -21.86 14.33
CA ARG A 317 -7.31 -22.92 14.16
C ARG A 317 -7.99 -23.08 15.52
N ARG A 318 -9.28 -22.78 15.57
CA ARG A 318 -10.15 -23.14 16.69
C ARG A 318 -10.34 -24.64 16.72
#